data_AF-A0A7J4KRI6-F1
#
_entry.id   AF-A0A7J4KRI6-F1
#
_cell.length_a   1.000
_cell.length_b   1.000
_cell.length_c   1.000
_cell.angle_alpha   90.00
_cell.angle_beta   90.00
_cell.angle_gamma   90.00
#
_symmetry.space_group_name_H-M   'P 1'
#
loop_
_entity.id
_entity.type
_entity.pdbx_description
1 polymer ?
#
loop_
_entity_poly.entity_id
_entity_poly.type
_entity_poly.pdbx_seq_one_letter_code
_entity_poly.pdbx_strand_id
1 'polypeptide(L)'
;MIDISSLEQYFPQINKPVIFEEYTFTIVFRQEKDAYVINLKIKQQDNKEEHLISFRFGIGKDKPQQESSHKSDAPHFEIDIYRRAKEAFSATIYFTFQDDENIFEYAKGTVSLINKIIKQFVKNERIDKEIIKKIIYADAVAEELARFEPVLIDALYECYKNSDLIVREGTNRVVIKTLHNFRKYLGADSGITDLDPIVQPLLERIEKKL
;
A
#
# COMPACT_ATOMS: atom_id res chain seq x y z
N MET A 1 19.89 -12.19 -0.22
CA MET A 1 18.79 -12.09 -1.20
C MET A 1 17.56 -12.65 -0.52
N ILE A 2 16.54 -11.83 -0.31
CA ILE A 2 15.33 -12.26 0.40
C ILE A 2 14.39 -12.85 -0.64
N ASP A 3 14.19 -14.15 -0.55
CA ASP A 3 13.24 -14.86 -1.41
C ASP A 3 11.84 -14.72 -0.80
N ILE A 4 10.99 -13.96 -1.50
CA ILE A 4 9.60 -13.76 -1.09
C ILE A 4 8.60 -14.51 -1.97
N SER A 5 9.08 -15.36 -2.89
CA SER A 5 8.23 -16.16 -3.80
C SER A 5 7.22 -17.03 -3.06
N SER A 6 7.53 -17.44 -1.83
CA SER A 6 6.59 -18.13 -0.94
C SER A 6 5.30 -17.35 -0.67
N LEU A 7 5.27 -16.03 -0.84
CA LEU A 7 4.06 -15.23 -0.67
C LEU A 7 3.11 -15.31 -1.88
N GLU A 8 3.58 -15.81 -3.03
CA GLU A 8 2.73 -16.01 -4.20
C GLU A 8 1.58 -16.97 -3.92
N GLN A 9 1.80 -17.94 -3.02
CA GLN A 9 0.80 -18.95 -2.68
C GLN A 9 -0.51 -18.38 -2.12
N TYR A 10 -0.53 -17.12 -1.62
CA TYR A 10 -1.73 -16.49 -1.06
C TYR A 10 -2.62 -15.84 -2.13
N PHE A 11 -2.20 -15.81 -3.40
CA PHE A 11 -2.92 -15.16 -4.48
C PHE A 11 -3.32 -16.20 -5.56
N PRO A 12 -4.63 -16.45 -5.77
CA PRO A 12 -5.10 -17.41 -6.77
C PRO A 12 -4.71 -17.04 -8.21
N GLN A 13 -4.60 -15.74 -8.50
CA GLN A 13 -4.35 -15.23 -9.85
C GLN A 13 -3.36 -14.05 -9.82
N ILE A 14 -2.08 -14.37 -9.84
CA ILE A 14 -1.00 -13.38 -9.96
C ILE A 14 -0.82 -12.97 -11.42
N ASN A 15 -0.52 -11.69 -11.64
CA ASN A 15 -0.24 -11.08 -12.95
C ASN A 15 -1.39 -11.22 -13.96
N LYS A 16 -2.60 -11.53 -13.49
CA LYS A 16 -3.82 -11.64 -14.30
C LYS A 16 -4.92 -10.75 -13.70
N PRO A 17 -5.69 -10.03 -14.55
CA PRO A 17 -6.80 -9.24 -14.06
C PRO A 17 -7.97 -10.15 -13.65
N VAL A 18 -8.52 -9.89 -12.48
CA VAL A 18 -9.81 -10.42 -12.03
C VAL A 18 -10.86 -9.33 -12.27
N ILE A 19 -11.71 -9.56 -13.28
CA ILE A 19 -12.77 -8.63 -13.65
C ILE A 19 -14.07 -9.08 -12.98
N PHE A 20 -14.77 -8.15 -12.34
CA PHE A 20 -16.04 -8.41 -11.70
C PHE A 20 -16.87 -7.12 -11.69
N GLU A 21 -18.07 -7.19 -12.27
CA GLU A 21 -18.92 -6.01 -12.50
C GLU A 21 -18.13 -4.92 -13.24
N GLU A 22 -18.14 -3.70 -12.74
CA GLU A 22 -17.36 -2.58 -13.25
C GLU A 22 -15.93 -2.54 -12.68
N TYR A 23 -15.47 -3.51 -11.89
CA TYR A 23 -14.14 -3.46 -11.27
C TYR A 23 -13.17 -4.46 -11.87
N THR A 24 -11.90 -4.05 -11.98
CA THR A 24 -10.76 -4.87 -12.36
C THR A 24 -9.73 -4.83 -11.24
N PHE A 25 -9.48 -5.98 -10.65
CA PHE A 25 -8.44 -6.18 -9.65
C PHE A 25 -7.24 -6.83 -10.32
N THR A 26 -6.03 -6.36 -10.04
CA THR A 26 -4.80 -6.97 -10.55
C THR A 26 -3.78 -7.01 -9.43
N ILE A 27 -3.34 -8.22 -9.06
CA ILE A 27 -2.17 -8.40 -8.21
C ILE A 27 -0.97 -8.63 -9.13
N VAL A 28 -0.02 -7.70 -9.15
CA VAL A 28 1.25 -7.88 -9.86
C VAL A 28 2.29 -8.30 -8.85
N PHE A 29 2.92 -9.44 -9.05
CA PHE A 29 4.05 -9.89 -8.25
C PHE A 29 5.29 -9.93 -9.14
N ARG A 30 6.35 -9.24 -8.72
CA ARG A 30 7.64 -9.21 -9.43
C ARG A 30 8.78 -9.34 -8.44
N GLN A 31 9.76 -10.16 -8.79
CA GLN A 31 11.04 -10.21 -8.11
C GLN A 31 12.11 -9.68 -9.06
N GLU A 32 12.80 -8.63 -8.63
CA GLU A 32 13.95 -8.04 -9.30
C GLU A 32 15.22 -8.31 -8.48
N LYS A 33 16.39 -7.98 -9.03
CA LYS A 33 17.70 -8.31 -8.43
C LYS A 33 17.84 -7.79 -7.00
N ASP A 34 17.34 -6.58 -6.75
CA ASP A 34 17.46 -5.86 -5.48
C ASP A 34 16.11 -5.32 -5.01
N ALA A 35 15.00 -5.80 -5.58
CA ALA A 35 13.65 -5.37 -5.22
C ALA A 35 12.68 -6.55 -5.31
N TYR A 36 11.66 -6.57 -4.47
CA TYR A 36 10.43 -7.28 -4.81
C TYR A 36 9.31 -6.27 -4.92
N VAL A 37 8.26 -6.59 -5.68
CA VAL A 37 7.12 -5.69 -5.88
C VAL A 37 5.84 -6.50 -5.82
N ILE A 38 4.98 -6.20 -4.84
CA ILE A 38 3.57 -6.61 -4.86
C ILE A 38 2.79 -5.36 -5.22
N ASN A 39 2.00 -5.39 -6.31
CA ASN A 39 1.09 -4.31 -6.62
C ASN A 39 -0.35 -4.79 -6.60
N LEU A 40 -1.18 -4.22 -5.72
CA LEU A 40 -2.62 -4.32 -5.86
C LEU A 40 -3.10 -3.11 -6.68
N LYS A 41 -3.62 -3.37 -7.86
CA LYS A 41 -4.24 -2.38 -8.73
C LYS A 41 -5.74 -2.64 -8.80
N ILE A 42 -6.56 -1.71 -8.34
CA ILE A 42 -8.03 -1.76 -8.48
C ILE A 42 -8.42 -0.67 -9.45
N LYS A 43 -9.07 -1.03 -10.57
CA LYS A 43 -9.56 -0.10 -11.59
C LYS A 43 -11.06 -0.26 -11.78
N GLN A 44 -11.83 0.82 -11.74
CA GLN A 44 -13.22 0.84 -12.24
C GLN A 44 -13.24 1.02 -13.77
N GLN A 45 -14.02 0.19 -14.47
CA GLN A 45 -14.30 0.20 -15.90
C GLN A 45 -15.66 0.85 -16.11
N ASP A 46 -15.62 2.08 -16.62
CA ASP A 46 -16.72 2.91 -17.10
C ASP A 46 -17.47 3.75 -16.05
N ASN A 47 -17.83 4.97 -16.46
CA ASN A 47 -18.54 6.07 -15.74
C ASN A 47 -17.75 7.32 -15.32
N LYS A 48 -16.82 7.87 -16.13
CA LYS A 48 -16.23 9.24 -15.95
C LYS A 48 -15.48 9.54 -14.63
N GLU A 49 -15.62 8.70 -13.61
CA GLU A 49 -14.85 8.65 -12.35
C GLU A 49 -14.01 7.37 -12.43
N GLU A 50 -12.70 7.53 -12.60
CA GLU A 50 -11.77 6.40 -12.56
C GLU A 50 -11.21 6.32 -11.14
N HIS A 51 -11.67 5.34 -10.37
CA HIS A 51 -11.00 4.91 -9.16
C HIS A 51 -9.84 4.01 -9.54
N LEU A 52 -8.61 4.49 -9.35
CA LEU A 52 -7.41 3.68 -9.50
C LEU A 52 -6.60 3.71 -8.20
N ILE A 53 -6.68 2.63 -7.44
CA ILE A 53 -5.82 2.44 -6.28
C ILE A 53 -4.72 1.49 -6.69
N SER A 54 -3.46 1.95 -6.69
CA SER A 54 -2.29 1.14 -7.01
C SER A 54 -1.37 1.11 -5.79
N PHE A 55 -1.36 0.01 -5.08
CA PHE A 55 -0.36 -0.20 -4.04
C PHE A 55 0.93 -0.64 -4.70
N ARG A 56 2.09 -0.14 -4.30
CA ARG A 56 3.38 -0.67 -4.71
C ARG A 56 4.23 -1.01 -3.50
N PHE A 57 4.15 -2.27 -3.11
CA PHE A 57 4.95 -2.78 -2.02
C PHE A 57 6.29 -3.20 -2.58
N GLY A 58 7.29 -2.31 -2.52
CA GLY A 58 8.61 -2.65 -2.98
C GLY A 58 9.74 -2.24 -2.08
N ILE A 59 10.35 -3.23 -1.43
CA ILE A 59 11.64 -3.02 -0.80
C ILE A 59 12.69 -3.25 -1.86
N GLY A 60 13.23 -2.16 -2.40
CA GLY A 60 14.40 -2.26 -3.24
C GLY A 60 15.23 -1.01 -3.40
N LYS A 61 16.43 -1.23 -3.93
CA LYS A 61 17.39 -0.18 -4.29
C LYS A 61 17.13 0.25 -5.72
N ASP A 62 16.35 1.29 -5.92
CA ASP A 62 16.25 1.97 -7.20
C ASP A 62 17.64 2.44 -7.63
N LYS A 63 18.05 2.08 -8.86
CA LYS A 63 19.13 2.81 -9.54
C LYS A 63 18.66 4.25 -9.71
N PRO A 64 19.51 5.25 -9.40
CA PRO A 64 19.10 6.64 -9.38
C PRO A 64 18.60 7.05 -10.76
N GLN A 65 17.31 7.37 -10.87
CA GLN A 65 16.85 8.25 -11.93
C GLN A 65 17.25 9.67 -11.53
N GLN A 66 17.89 10.37 -12.46
CA GLN A 66 18.27 11.77 -12.31
C GLN A 66 17.07 12.55 -11.73
N GLU A 67 17.26 13.12 -10.54
CA GLU A 67 16.29 13.88 -9.74
C GLU A 67 15.38 13.13 -8.73
N SER A 68 15.71 11.92 -8.26
CA SER A 68 15.03 11.36 -7.08
C SER A 68 15.65 11.85 -5.76
N SER A 69 15.05 12.83 -5.09
CA SER A 69 15.41 13.28 -3.72
C SER A 69 14.93 12.32 -2.61
N HIS A 70 14.75 11.05 -2.92
CA HIS A 70 14.53 9.96 -1.97
C HIS A 70 15.82 9.16 -1.92
N LYS A 71 16.13 8.51 -0.80
CA LYS A 71 17.21 7.51 -0.76
C LYS A 71 16.76 6.33 -1.60
N SER A 72 16.97 6.43 -2.92
CA SER A 72 16.56 5.42 -3.88
C SER A 72 17.25 4.08 -3.59
N ASP A 73 18.40 4.14 -2.93
CA ASP A 73 19.21 3.03 -2.42
C ASP A 73 18.70 2.41 -1.11
N ALA A 74 17.67 2.99 -0.48
CA ALA A 74 17.09 2.48 0.76
C ALA A 74 15.77 1.74 0.49
N PRO A 75 15.50 0.65 1.24
CA PRO A 75 14.18 0.02 1.31
C PRO A 75 13.06 1.03 1.53
N HIS A 76 11.95 0.89 0.82
CA HIS A 76 10.79 1.75 1.03
C HIS A 76 9.47 1.01 0.87
N PHE A 77 8.39 1.69 1.25
CA PHE A 77 7.02 1.26 1.06
C PHE A 77 6.27 2.40 0.35
N GLU A 78 5.62 2.08 -0.77
CA GLU A 78 5.00 3.05 -1.66
C GLU A 78 3.48 2.80 -1.80
N ILE A 79 2.69 3.87 -1.77
CA ILE A 79 1.26 3.85 -2.08
C ILE A 79 0.98 4.88 -3.16
N ASP A 80 0.53 4.45 -4.33
CA ASP A 80 0.01 5.32 -5.38
C ASP A 80 -1.51 5.43 -5.28
N ILE A 81 -1.99 6.66 -5.12
CA ILE A 81 -3.41 6.97 -5.05
C ILE A 81 -3.75 7.84 -6.25
N TYR A 82 -4.74 7.39 -7.03
CA TYR A 82 -5.34 8.20 -8.08
C TYR A 82 -6.87 8.16 -7.95
N ARG A 83 -7.47 9.33 -7.73
CA ARG A 83 -8.91 9.50 -7.67
C ARG A 83 -9.33 10.62 -8.58
N ARG A 84 -10.19 10.31 -9.55
CA ARG A 84 -10.79 11.31 -10.44
C ARG A 84 -12.21 11.63 -9.98
N ALA A 85 -12.35 12.70 -9.20
CA ALA A 85 -13.63 13.35 -8.86
C ALA A 85 -13.70 14.76 -9.50
N LYS A 86 -14.63 15.62 -9.06
CA LYS A 86 -14.67 17.06 -9.48
C LYS A 86 -13.33 17.77 -9.29
N GLU A 87 -12.53 17.34 -8.32
CA GLU A 87 -11.10 17.66 -8.20
C GLU A 87 -10.34 16.33 -8.30
N ALA A 88 -9.46 16.21 -9.29
CA ALA A 88 -8.62 15.03 -9.44
C ALA A 88 -7.51 15.07 -8.38
N PHE A 89 -7.39 14.01 -7.58
CA PHE A 89 -6.32 13.83 -6.61
C PHE A 89 -5.39 12.72 -7.09
N SER A 90 -4.10 13.03 -7.15
CA SER A 90 -3.07 12.04 -7.46
C SER A 90 -1.90 12.25 -6.52
N ALA A 91 -1.59 11.25 -5.72
CA ALA A 91 -0.47 11.31 -4.80
C ALA A 91 0.26 9.97 -4.69
N THR A 92 1.58 10.05 -4.54
CA THR A 92 2.41 8.92 -4.16
C THR A 92 2.96 9.13 -2.75
N ILE A 93 2.75 8.15 -1.89
CA ILE A 93 3.18 8.16 -0.49
C ILE A 93 4.38 7.23 -0.36
N TYR A 94 5.47 7.73 0.21
CA TYR A 94 6.71 7.00 0.43
C TYR A 94 7.03 6.92 1.91
N PHE A 95 7.31 5.71 2.40
CA PHE A 95 7.92 5.45 3.71
C PHE A 95 9.29 4.84 3.48
N THR A 96 10.37 5.54 3.81
CA THR A 96 11.73 5.02 3.64
C THR A 96 12.21 4.36 4.93
N PHE A 97 12.50 3.06 4.88
CA PHE A 97 13.03 2.31 6.02
C PHE A 97 14.54 2.55 6.19
N GLN A 98 15.04 2.41 7.41
CA GLN A 98 16.45 2.65 7.72
C GLN A 98 17.36 1.47 7.36
N ASP A 99 16.85 0.24 7.46
CA ASP A 99 17.57 -1.01 7.23
C ASP A 99 16.71 -2.05 6.49
N ASP A 100 17.34 -3.19 6.20
CA ASP A 100 16.78 -4.32 5.47
C ASP A 100 16.58 -5.59 6.33
N GLU A 101 16.64 -5.48 7.66
CA GLU A 101 16.67 -6.67 8.53
C GLU A 101 15.32 -7.42 8.57
N ASN A 102 14.21 -6.69 8.54
CA ASN A 102 12.84 -7.23 8.73
C ASN A 102 11.99 -7.20 7.45
N ILE A 103 12.65 -7.11 6.28
CA ILE A 103 11.99 -6.99 4.98
C ILE A 103 10.95 -8.09 4.73
N PHE A 104 11.24 -9.33 5.15
CA PHE A 104 10.36 -10.45 4.89
C PHE A 104 9.10 -10.39 5.76
N GLU A 105 9.24 -9.94 7.00
CA GLU A 105 8.15 -9.65 7.91
C GLU A 105 7.29 -8.50 7.37
N TYR A 106 7.91 -7.45 6.84
CA TYR A 106 7.21 -6.35 6.16
C TYR A 106 6.46 -6.83 4.92
N ALA A 107 7.02 -7.77 4.16
CA ALA A 107 6.37 -8.40 3.01
C ALA A 107 5.12 -9.20 3.43
N LYS A 108 5.20 -9.94 4.53
CA LYS A 108 4.06 -10.68 5.10
C LYS A 108 2.98 -9.74 5.63
N GLY A 109 3.38 -8.70 6.36
CA GLY A 109 2.47 -7.66 6.85
C GLY A 109 1.75 -6.94 5.71
N THR A 110 2.46 -6.70 4.60
CA THR A 110 1.93 -6.15 3.36
C THR A 110 0.79 -7.01 2.80
N VAL A 111 0.99 -8.32 2.64
CA VAL A 111 -0.06 -9.22 2.12
C VAL A 111 -1.27 -9.23 3.05
N SER A 112 -1.05 -9.15 4.37
CA SER A 112 -2.13 -9.02 5.34
C SER A 112 -2.92 -7.71 5.17
N LEU A 113 -2.24 -6.58 4.97
CA LEU A 113 -2.88 -5.29 4.70
C LEU A 113 -3.64 -5.29 3.37
N ILE A 114 -3.09 -5.89 2.31
CA ILE A 114 -3.79 -6.10 1.03
C ILE A 114 -5.13 -6.81 1.25
N ASN A 115 -5.16 -7.88 2.04
CA ASN A 115 -6.41 -8.59 2.38
C ASN A 115 -7.43 -7.67 3.04
N LYS A 116 -7.01 -6.84 3.99
CA LYS A 116 -7.90 -5.88 4.67
C LYS A 116 -8.40 -4.78 3.74
N ILE A 117 -7.53 -4.26 2.87
CA ILE A 117 -7.87 -3.24 1.88
C ILE A 117 -8.88 -3.78 0.87
N ILE A 118 -8.68 -4.98 0.34
CA ILE A 118 -9.64 -5.63 -0.57
C ILE A 118 -11.00 -5.79 0.13
N LYS A 119 -11.01 -6.29 1.37
CA LYS A 119 -12.25 -6.45 2.17
C LYS A 119 -12.96 -5.12 2.41
N GLN A 120 -12.20 -4.07 2.75
CA GLN A 120 -12.72 -2.72 2.97
C GLN A 120 -13.30 -2.13 1.68
N PHE A 121 -12.56 -2.21 0.57
CA PHE A 121 -13.00 -1.74 -0.74
C PHE A 121 -14.29 -2.44 -1.20
N VAL A 122 -14.31 -3.79 -1.16
CA VAL A 122 -15.50 -4.60 -1.50
C VAL A 122 -16.70 -4.20 -0.66
N LYS A 123 -16.49 -3.90 0.63
CA LYS A 123 -17.54 -3.42 1.53
C LYS A 123 -18.02 -2.01 1.18
N ASN A 124 -17.10 -1.07 0.95
CA ASN A 124 -17.40 0.33 0.65
C ASN A 124 -18.19 0.45 -0.65
N GLU A 125 -17.74 -0.25 -1.68
CA GLU A 125 -18.35 -0.28 -3.02
C GLU A 125 -19.51 -1.28 -3.13
N ARG A 126 -19.85 -1.99 -2.05
CA ARG A 126 -20.95 -2.97 -1.99
C ARG A 126 -20.88 -4.07 -3.06
N ILE A 127 -19.66 -4.46 -3.42
CA ILE A 127 -19.37 -5.53 -4.38
C ILE A 127 -19.66 -6.89 -3.70
N ASP A 128 -20.06 -7.89 -4.49
CA ASP A 128 -20.22 -9.27 -3.99
C ASP A 128 -18.90 -9.79 -3.38
N LYS A 129 -18.98 -10.25 -2.11
CA LYS A 129 -17.84 -10.79 -1.35
C LYS A 129 -17.21 -12.01 -1.98
N GLU A 130 -17.91 -12.72 -2.86
CA GLU A 130 -17.37 -13.85 -3.63
C GLU A 130 -16.21 -13.44 -4.56
N ILE A 131 -15.98 -12.14 -4.80
CA ILE A 131 -14.80 -11.66 -5.51
C ILE A 131 -13.51 -11.85 -4.70
N ILE A 132 -13.58 -11.77 -3.37
CA ILE A 132 -12.40 -11.80 -2.49
C ILE A 132 -11.62 -13.11 -2.69
N LYS A 133 -12.33 -14.25 -2.72
CA LYS A 133 -11.72 -15.58 -2.94
C LYS A 133 -11.07 -15.76 -4.32
N LYS A 134 -11.37 -14.89 -5.29
CA LYS A 134 -10.74 -14.88 -6.62
C LYS A 134 -9.45 -14.06 -6.63
N ILE A 135 -9.29 -13.12 -5.68
CA ILE A 135 -8.15 -12.21 -5.59
C ILE A 135 -7.12 -12.70 -4.57
N ILE A 136 -7.56 -13.19 -3.42
CA ILE A 136 -6.69 -13.55 -2.29
C ILE A 136 -7.29 -14.70 -1.47
N TYR A 137 -6.45 -15.64 -1.01
CA TYR A 137 -6.86 -16.68 -0.05
C TYR A 137 -6.96 -16.08 1.35
N ALA A 138 -8.08 -15.37 1.59
CA ALA A 138 -8.27 -14.52 2.75
C ALA A 138 -8.13 -15.23 4.11
N ASP A 139 -8.50 -16.51 4.18
CA ASP A 139 -8.43 -17.32 5.41
C ASP A 139 -6.98 -17.69 5.75
N ALA A 140 -6.22 -18.18 4.76
CA ALA A 140 -4.80 -18.48 4.93
C ALA A 140 -4.00 -17.23 5.33
N VAL A 141 -4.31 -16.08 4.72
CA VAL A 141 -3.67 -14.81 5.09
C VAL A 141 -4.00 -14.39 6.53
N ALA A 142 -5.26 -14.58 6.96
CA ALA A 142 -5.67 -14.24 8.32
C ALA A 142 -5.01 -15.16 9.36
N GLU A 143 -4.86 -16.44 9.05
CA GLU A 143 -4.25 -17.42 9.94
C GLU A 143 -2.72 -17.25 10.05
N GLU A 144 -2.06 -17.08 8.91
CA GLU A 144 -0.60 -17.16 8.85
C GLU A 144 0.11 -15.81 8.92
N LEU A 145 -0.51 -14.76 8.35
CA LEU A 145 0.16 -13.48 8.09
C LEU A 145 -0.32 -12.33 8.98
N ALA A 146 -1.48 -12.43 9.62
CA ALA A 146 -2.06 -11.34 10.43
C ALA A 146 -1.13 -10.83 11.53
N ARG A 147 -0.31 -11.71 12.12
CA ARG A 147 0.67 -11.37 13.17
C ARG A 147 1.79 -10.42 12.70
N PHE A 148 2.02 -10.31 11.40
CA PHE A 148 3.07 -9.43 10.85
C PHE A 148 2.57 -8.02 10.51
N GLU A 149 1.25 -7.79 10.57
CA GLU A 149 0.70 -6.45 10.35
C GLU A 149 1.22 -5.42 11.38
N PRO A 150 1.21 -5.69 12.70
CA PRO A 150 1.76 -4.74 13.67
C PRO A 150 3.22 -4.40 13.39
N VAL A 151 4.02 -5.39 12.98
CA VAL A 151 5.45 -5.22 12.67
C VAL A 151 5.66 -4.21 11.53
N LEU A 152 4.87 -4.32 10.46
CA LEU A 152 4.92 -3.37 9.35
C LEU A 152 4.42 -1.99 9.79
N ILE A 153 3.29 -1.91 10.49
CA ILE A 153 2.75 -0.61 10.90
C ILE A 153 3.71 0.12 11.85
N ASP A 154 4.41 -0.59 12.74
CA ASP A 154 5.42 -0.01 13.62
C ASP A 154 6.60 0.56 12.81
N ALA A 155 7.04 -0.14 11.77
CA ALA A 155 8.08 0.36 10.86
C ALA A 155 7.63 1.62 10.09
N LEU A 156 6.39 1.64 9.59
CA LEU A 156 5.80 2.82 8.94
C LEU A 156 5.66 4.00 9.93
N TYR A 157 5.37 3.73 11.20
CA TYR A 157 5.34 4.74 12.26
C TYR A 157 6.72 5.33 12.54
N GLU A 158 7.77 4.50 12.59
CA GLU A 158 9.14 4.99 12.73
C GLU A 158 9.55 5.88 11.54
N CYS A 159 9.09 5.59 10.32
CA CYS A 159 9.29 6.48 9.17
C CYS A 159 8.67 7.86 9.40
N TYR A 160 7.44 7.93 9.94
CA TYR A 160 6.82 9.21 10.31
C TYR A 160 7.64 9.95 11.38
N LYS A 161 8.03 9.25 12.45
CA LYS A 161 8.80 9.82 13.56
C LYS A 161 10.17 10.36 13.13
N ASN A 162 10.81 9.69 12.17
CA ASN A 162 12.11 10.05 11.63
C ASN A 162 12.05 11.06 10.47
N SER A 163 10.86 11.56 10.11
CA SER A 163 10.63 12.45 8.95
C SER A 163 10.99 11.82 7.59
N ASP A 164 10.90 10.50 7.50
CA ASP A 164 11.12 9.67 6.31
C ASP A 164 9.80 9.31 5.59
N LEU A 165 8.67 9.87 6.03
CA LEU A 165 7.38 9.82 5.34
C LEU A 165 7.20 11.05 4.43
N ILE A 166 7.02 10.80 3.13
CA ILE A 166 6.90 11.83 2.10
C ILE A 166 5.65 11.57 1.24
N VAL A 167 4.93 12.64 0.91
CA VAL A 167 3.86 12.62 -0.09
C VAL A 167 4.29 13.46 -1.29
N ARG A 168 4.13 12.90 -2.49
CA ARG A 168 4.33 13.61 -3.77
C ARG A 168 2.98 13.79 -4.45
N GLU A 169 2.65 15.02 -4.82
CA GLU A 169 1.43 15.39 -5.54
C GLU A 169 1.83 16.22 -6.77
N GLY A 170 1.88 15.59 -7.94
CA GLY A 170 2.48 16.19 -9.13
C GLY A 170 3.96 16.54 -8.89
N THR A 171 4.32 17.82 -9.01
CA THR A 171 5.67 18.32 -8.71
C THR A 171 5.87 18.70 -7.24
N ASN A 172 4.79 18.76 -6.44
CA ASN A 172 4.86 19.15 -5.05
C ASN A 172 5.34 17.98 -4.19
N ARG A 173 6.30 18.25 -3.31
CA ARG A 173 6.83 17.29 -2.34
C ARG A 173 6.58 17.79 -0.93
N VAL A 174 5.90 16.98 -0.12
CA VAL A 174 5.57 17.29 1.27
C VAL A 174 6.15 16.25 2.19
N VAL A 175 7.03 16.67 3.11
CA VAL A 175 7.50 15.80 4.20
C VAL A 175 6.46 15.83 5.31
N ILE A 176 5.96 14.67 5.72
CA ILE A 176 4.91 14.55 6.74
C ILE A 176 5.58 14.47 8.12
N LYS A 177 5.66 15.62 8.79
CA LYS A 177 6.27 15.74 10.13
C LYS A 177 5.27 16.06 11.24
N THR A 178 4.01 16.33 10.87
CA THR A 178 2.99 16.81 11.80
C THR A 178 1.73 15.98 11.64
N LEU A 179 1.00 15.83 12.73
CA LEU A 179 -0.31 15.16 12.74
C LEU A 179 -1.29 15.85 11.78
N HIS A 180 -1.20 17.19 11.65
CA HIS A 180 -1.99 17.95 10.70
C HIS A 180 -1.71 17.51 9.25
N ASN A 181 -0.44 17.45 8.84
CA ASN A 181 -0.09 17.01 7.48
C ASN A 181 -0.46 15.53 7.29
N PHE A 182 -0.29 14.69 8.30
CA PHE A 182 -0.69 13.29 8.23
C PHE A 182 -2.19 13.16 7.96
N ARG A 183 -3.03 13.87 8.74
CA ARG A 183 -4.48 13.87 8.58
C ARG A 183 -4.92 14.42 7.22
N LYS A 184 -4.28 15.50 6.76
CA LYS A 184 -4.53 16.12 5.45
C LYS A 184 -4.30 15.18 4.27
N TYR A 185 -3.16 14.49 4.24
CA TYR A 185 -2.75 13.72 3.04
C TYR A 185 -3.08 12.23 3.10
N LEU A 186 -3.14 11.65 4.30
CA LEU A 186 -3.39 10.22 4.49
C LEU A 186 -4.63 9.93 5.35
N GLY A 187 -5.01 10.84 6.25
CA GLY A 187 -6.06 10.61 7.24
C GLY A 187 -7.48 10.94 6.78
N ALA A 188 -8.36 11.16 7.77
CA ALA A 188 -9.78 11.47 7.58
C ALA A 188 -10.03 12.66 6.64
N ASP A 189 -9.13 13.63 6.61
CA ASP A 189 -9.29 14.86 5.81
C ASP A 189 -8.94 14.63 4.33
N SER A 190 -8.28 13.52 3.99
CA SER A 190 -7.94 13.16 2.61
C SER A 190 -9.16 12.65 1.82
N GLY A 191 -10.21 12.20 2.52
CA GLY A 191 -11.37 11.56 1.89
C GLY A 191 -11.10 10.18 1.27
N ILE A 192 -9.92 9.59 1.52
CA ILE A 192 -9.49 8.29 0.98
C ILE A 192 -9.64 7.23 2.07
N THR A 193 -10.86 6.70 2.20
CA THR A 193 -11.21 5.73 3.25
C THR A 193 -10.72 4.31 3.00
N ASP A 194 -10.35 3.97 1.75
CA ASP A 194 -9.86 2.62 1.42
C ASP A 194 -8.49 2.32 2.03
N LEU A 195 -7.76 3.37 2.43
CA LEU A 195 -6.48 3.26 3.14
C LEU A 195 -6.64 3.17 4.66
N ASP A 196 -7.86 3.23 5.20
CA ASP A 196 -8.09 3.11 6.64
C ASP A 196 -7.39 1.91 7.30
N PRO A 197 -7.28 0.72 6.67
CA PRO A 197 -6.52 -0.39 7.23
C PRO A 197 -5.04 -0.09 7.52
N ILE A 198 -4.44 0.89 6.85
CA ILE A 198 -3.07 1.38 7.09
C ILE A 198 -3.11 2.63 7.98
N VAL A 199 -4.01 3.55 7.64
CA VAL A 199 -4.09 4.91 8.18
C VAL A 199 -4.54 4.91 9.63
N GLN A 200 -5.59 4.17 9.99
CA GLN A 200 -6.10 4.17 11.37
C GLN A 200 -5.09 3.59 12.35
N PRO A 201 -4.47 2.41 12.09
CA PRO A 201 -3.43 1.88 12.96
C PRO A 201 -2.21 2.79 13.10
N LEU A 202 -1.83 3.51 12.04
CA LEU A 202 -0.77 4.52 12.09
C LEU A 202 -1.16 5.74 12.92
N LEU A 203 -2.36 6.28 12.69
CA LEU A 203 -2.88 7.43 13.42
C LEU A 203 -2.92 7.15 14.92
N GLU A 204 -3.39 5.95 15.30
CA GLU A 204 -3.38 5.52 16.70
C GLU A 204 -1.98 5.55 17.32
N ARG A 205 -0.94 5.10 16.59
CA ARG A 205 0.45 5.13 17.08
C ARG A 205 0.98 6.56 17.23
N ILE A 206 0.68 7.42 16.25
CA ILE A 206 1.07 8.84 16.26
C ILE A 206 0.43 9.58 17.43
N GLU A 207 -0.84 9.29 17.72
CA GLU A 207 -1.61 9.97 18.77
C GLU A 207 -1.33 9.41 20.17
N LYS A 208 -1.09 8.09 20.28
CA LYS A 208 -0.92 7.44 21.59
C LYS A 208 0.40 7.72 22.30
N LYS A 209 1.39 8.41 21.69
CA LYS A 209 2.71 8.76 22.28
C LYS A 209 3.16 7.75 23.35
N LEU A 210 3.51 6.53 22.93
CA LEU A 210 4.39 5.68 23.74
C LEU A 210 5.83 6.08 23.45
#